data_AF-A0A8C3JLM8-F1
#
_entry.id   AF-A0A8C3JLM8-F1
#
_cell.length_a   1.000
_cell.length_b   1.000
_cell.length_c   1.000
_cell.angle_alpha   90.00
_cell.angle_beta   90.00
_cell.angle_gamma   90.00
#
_symmetry.space_group_name_H-M   'P 1'
#
loop_
_entity.id
_entity.type
_entity.pdbx_description
1 polymer ?
#
loop_
_entity_poly.entity_id
_entity_poly.type
_entity_poly.pdbx_seq_one_letter_code
_entity_poly.pdbx_strand_id
1 'polypeptide(L)'
;MCTGKCSKCIGITLFPLAACAIVSNILLYFPNGRVLQLSEITDLVWFFHGILGAGILVILPAFMMLGAGGAGCCANRCGMLLSVVLSVMGFAGGAYCAVISSLGLIGGPLCDTGDGEYLYPFRNDTLEDNYLFNQTTWSICKEPENIILWNIVLFSILLAIGVIEAILCFIQVINGLTGFICGTCMRKRKTNISGM
;
A
#
# COMPACT_ATOMS: atom_id res chain seq x y z
N MET A 1 15.54 22.10 11.68
CA MET A 1 14.45 21.52 12.51
C MET A 1 13.13 21.31 11.73
N CYS A 2 13.13 21.27 10.39
CA CYS A 2 11.90 21.11 9.59
C CYS A 2 11.51 19.64 9.31
N THR A 3 12.46 18.70 9.37
CA THR A 3 12.26 17.29 9.01
C THR A 3 11.37 16.52 9.98
N GLY A 4 11.43 16.82 11.29
CA GLY A 4 10.65 16.11 12.31
C GLY A 4 9.14 16.38 12.21
N LYS A 5 8.73 17.64 12.07
CA LYS A 5 7.30 18.00 11.92
C LYS A 5 6.69 17.41 10.64
N CYS A 6 7.45 17.42 9.53
CA CYS A 6 7.03 16.80 8.27
C CYS A 6 6.90 15.27 8.41
N SER A 7 7.88 14.61 9.03
CA SER A 7 7.85 13.17 9.30
C SER A 7 6.64 12.77 10.16
N LYS A 8 6.35 13.53 11.23
CA LYS A 8 5.18 13.31 12.06
C LYS A 8 3.87 13.42 11.28
N CYS A 9 3.74 14.41 10.38
CA CYS A 9 2.57 14.55 9.52
C CYS A 9 2.39 13.33 8.62
N ILE A 10 3.47 12.89 7.95
CA ILE A 10 3.47 11.69 7.11
C ILE A 10 3.03 10.47 7.93
N GLY A 11 3.58 10.26 9.13
CA GLY A 11 3.18 9.18 10.02
C GLY A 11 1.68 9.19 10.36
N ILE A 12 1.11 10.36 10.67
CA ILE A 12 -0.33 10.51 10.94
C ILE A 12 -1.18 10.13 9.71
N THR A 13 -0.74 10.50 8.50
CA THR A 13 -1.45 10.18 7.26
C THR A 13 -1.39 8.70 6.89
N LEU A 14 -0.26 8.02 7.16
CA LEU A 14 -0.09 6.60 6.80
C LEU A 14 -0.99 5.66 7.63
N PHE A 15 -1.34 6.01 8.87
CA PHE A 15 -2.23 5.18 9.70
C PHE A 15 -3.62 4.92 9.11
N PRO A 16 -4.42 5.95 8.77
CA PRO A 16 -5.74 5.74 8.19
C PRO A 16 -5.64 5.07 6.81
N LEU A 17 -4.59 5.36 6.03
CA LEU A 17 -4.36 4.69 4.73
C LEU A 17 -4.16 3.19 4.90
N ALA A 18 -3.27 2.78 5.81
CA ALA A 18 -3.02 1.37 6.10
C ALA A 18 -4.27 0.66 6.66
N ALA A 19 -5.04 1.33 7.51
CA ALA A 19 -6.30 0.79 8.02
C ALA A 19 -7.33 0.59 6.89
N CYS A 20 -7.48 1.58 6.01
CA CYS A 20 -8.34 1.47 4.83
C CYS A 20 -7.87 0.35 3.89
N ALA A 21 -6.56 0.16 3.70
CA ALA A 21 -6.03 -0.93 2.89
C ALA A 21 -6.35 -2.31 3.47
N ILE A 22 -6.20 -2.48 4.78
CA ILE A 22 -6.57 -3.72 5.48
C ILE A 22 -8.06 -4.01 5.28
N VAL A 23 -8.92 -3.02 5.52
CA VAL A 23 -10.38 -3.17 5.37
C VAL A 23 -10.76 -3.51 3.93
N SER A 24 -10.23 -2.77 2.94
CA SER A 24 -10.51 -3.02 1.52
C SER A 24 -10.06 -4.41 1.09
N ASN A 25 -8.91 -4.89 1.57
CA ASN A 25 -8.44 -6.24 1.24
C ASN A 25 -9.25 -7.33 1.95
N ILE A 26 -9.74 -7.10 3.17
CA ILE A 26 -10.71 -8.01 3.82
C ILE A 26 -12.01 -8.07 3.02
N LEU A 27 -12.54 -6.93 2.55
CA LEU A 27 -13.75 -6.89 1.74
C LEU A 27 -13.60 -7.63 0.39
N LEU A 28 -12.38 -7.71 -0.16
CA LEU A 28 -12.12 -8.51 -1.36
C LEU A 28 -12.31 -10.03 -1.14
N TYR A 29 -12.22 -10.53 0.10
CA TYR A 29 -12.53 -11.93 0.42
C TYR A 29 -14.03 -12.24 0.42
N PHE A 30 -14.89 -11.20 0.42
CA PHE A 30 -16.35 -11.34 0.44
C PHE A 30 -16.93 -10.69 -0.82
N PRO A 31 -16.90 -11.39 -1.97
CA PRO A 31 -17.40 -10.87 -3.24
C PRO A 31 -18.87 -10.47 -3.09
N ASN A 32 -19.18 -9.19 -3.32
CA ASN A 32 -20.52 -8.62 -3.10
C ASN A 32 -21.11 -8.90 -1.70
N GLY A 33 -20.25 -9.02 -0.66
CA GLY A 33 -20.67 -9.32 0.71
C GLY A 33 -21.22 -10.73 0.92
N ARG A 34 -21.09 -11.63 -0.06
CA ARG A 34 -21.50 -13.03 0.05
C ARG A 34 -20.33 -13.88 0.54
N VAL A 35 -20.64 -14.91 1.32
CA VAL A 35 -19.68 -15.96 1.69
C VAL A 35 -19.74 -17.03 0.61
N LEU A 36 -18.77 -17.00 -0.30
CA LEU A 36 -18.62 -17.95 -1.41
C LEU A 36 -17.65 -19.08 -1.03
N GLN A 37 -17.63 -20.15 -1.82
CA GLN A 37 -16.67 -21.23 -1.61
C GLN A 37 -15.25 -20.77 -1.95
N LEU A 38 -14.25 -21.40 -1.34
CA LEU A 38 -12.85 -20.99 -1.48
C LEU A 38 -12.33 -21.05 -2.93
N SER A 39 -12.92 -21.94 -3.76
CA SER A 39 -12.62 -22.09 -5.18
C SER A 39 -13.23 -21.00 -6.08
N GLU A 40 -14.13 -20.18 -5.54
CA GLU A 40 -14.89 -19.15 -6.25
C GLU A 40 -14.35 -17.73 -5.96
N ILE A 41 -13.19 -17.63 -5.29
CA ILE A 41 -12.55 -16.36 -4.92
C ILE A 41 -11.36 -16.09 -5.83
N THR A 42 -11.22 -14.85 -6.29
CA THR A 42 -10.07 -14.40 -7.10
C THR A 42 -8.73 -14.70 -6.41
N ASP A 43 -7.86 -15.47 -7.09
CA ASP A 43 -6.57 -15.94 -6.57
C ASP A 43 -5.66 -14.81 -6.08
N LEU A 44 -5.82 -13.64 -6.69
CA LEU A 44 -4.97 -12.50 -6.42
C LEU A 44 -5.15 -11.94 -4.99
N VAL A 45 -6.32 -12.16 -4.39
CA VAL A 45 -6.64 -11.71 -3.04
C VAL A 45 -5.74 -12.42 -2.01
N TRP A 46 -5.34 -13.67 -2.29
CA TRP A 46 -4.48 -14.50 -1.44
C TRP A 46 -3.02 -14.05 -1.39
N PHE A 47 -2.62 -13.07 -2.19
CA PHE A 47 -1.30 -12.44 -2.06
C PHE A 47 -1.22 -11.44 -0.89
N PHE A 48 -2.32 -11.22 -0.17
CA PHE A 48 -2.39 -10.37 1.04
C PHE A 48 -1.80 -8.96 0.81
N HIS A 49 -1.91 -8.43 -0.40
CA HIS A 49 -1.20 -7.22 -0.77
C HIS A 49 -1.69 -5.98 0.00
N GLY A 50 -2.98 -5.94 0.38
CA GLY A 50 -3.51 -4.86 1.22
C GLY A 50 -3.24 -5.06 2.72
N ILE A 51 -3.33 -6.29 3.24
CA ILE A 51 -3.07 -6.55 4.67
C ILE A 51 -1.57 -6.51 4.97
N LEU A 52 -0.76 -7.28 4.25
CA LEU A 52 0.68 -7.37 4.48
C LEU A 52 1.41 -6.18 3.86
N GLY A 53 1.13 -5.89 2.59
CA GLY A 53 1.82 -4.84 1.81
C GLY A 53 1.50 -3.43 2.30
N ALA A 54 0.31 -2.92 1.97
CA ALA A 54 -0.13 -1.58 2.36
C ALA A 54 -0.52 -1.44 3.85
N GLY A 55 -0.82 -2.55 4.54
CA GLY A 55 -1.18 -2.55 5.95
C GLY A 55 0.04 -2.63 6.87
N ILE A 56 0.46 -3.85 7.18
CA ILE A 56 1.47 -4.15 8.22
C ILE A 56 2.82 -3.49 7.92
N LEU A 57 3.34 -3.61 6.69
CA LEU A 57 4.65 -3.08 6.33
C LEU A 57 4.71 -1.54 6.37
N VAL A 58 3.57 -0.85 6.25
CA VAL A 58 3.46 0.62 6.29
C VAL A 58 3.20 1.13 7.71
N ILE A 59 2.49 0.37 8.54
CA ILE A 59 2.24 0.73 9.94
C ILE A 59 3.55 0.83 10.74
N LEU A 60 4.52 -0.05 10.48
CA LEU A 60 5.82 -0.05 11.15
C LEU A 60 6.59 1.29 11.01
N PRO A 61 6.87 1.81 9.80
CA PRO A 61 7.46 3.12 9.65
C PRO A 61 6.54 4.25 10.15
N ALA A 62 5.22 4.14 10.00
CA ALA A 62 4.28 5.15 10.49
C ALA A 62 4.40 5.38 12.01
N PHE A 63 4.46 4.31 12.82
CA PHE A 63 4.69 4.41 14.27
C PHE A 63 6.00 5.13 14.60
N MET A 64 7.08 4.80 13.88
CA MET A 64 8.38 5.43 14.11
C MET A 64 8.40 6.91 13.73
N MET A 65 7.69 7.28 12.66
CA MET A 65 7.51 8.66 12.23
C MET A 65 6.69 9.49 13.24
N LEU A 66 5.69 8.90 13.90
CA LEU A 66 4.92 9.60 14.95
C LEU A 66 5.81 10.02 16.13
N GLY A 67 6.80 9.20 16.46
CA GLY A 67 7.80 9.50 17.48
C GLY A 67 8.85 10.54 17.07
N ALA A 68 8.98 10.81 15.76
CA ALA A 68 9.95 11.75 15.21
C ALA A 68 9.50 13.21 15.44
N GLY A 69 9.67 13.71 16.67
CA GLY A 69 9.31 15.09 17.02
C GLY A 69 9.21 15.38 18.51
N GLY A 70 9.29 14.36 19.38
CA GLY A 70 9.44 14.52 20.83
C GLY A 70 10.91 14.68 21.25
N ALA A 71 11.15 15.17 22.46
CA ALA A 71 12.48 15.33 23.08
C ALA A 71 13.14 13.98 23.49
N GLY A 72 12.86 12.89 22.76
CA GLY A 72 13.22 11.53 23.12
C GLY A 72 14.44 10.95 22.38
N CYS A 73 14.94 9.84 22.94
CA CYS A 73 16.19 9.10 22.66
C CYS A 73 16.43 8.60 21.21
N CYS A 74 15.54 8.90 20.24
CA CYS A 74 15.65 8.47 18.84
C CYS A 74 16.53 9.38 17.96
N ALA A 75 17.12 10.44 18.52
CA ALA A 75 18.06 11.34 17.83
C ALA A 75 19.49 10.79 17.72
N ASN A 76 19.72 9.49 18.01
CA ASN A 76 21.02 8.83 17.83
C ASN A 76 21.12 8.14 16.46
N ARG A 77 22.35 7.88 16.00
CA ARG A 77 22.67 7.34 14.67
C ARG A 77 21.91 6.05 14.32
N CYS A 78 21.72 5.17 15.30
CA CYS A 78 21.00 3.91 15.13
C CYS A 78 19.49 4.13 14.88
N GLY A 79 18.86 5.09 15.56
CA GLY A 79 17.45 5.44 15.36
C GLY A 79 17.17 6.02 13.97
N MET A 80 18.10 6.84 13.44
CA MET A 80 17.97 7.39 12.09
C MET A 80 18.13 6.32 10.99
N LEU A 81 19.08 5.39 11.16
CA LEU A 81 19.24 4.27 10.22
C LEU A 81 18.03 3.32 10.26
N LEU A 82 17.53 3.01 11.45
CA LEU A 82 16.33 2.19 11.61
C LEU A 82 15.12 2.83 10.94
N SER A 83 14.93 4.14 11.10
CA SER A 83 13.84 4.85 10.41
C SER A 83 13.94 4.73 8.88
N VAL A 84 15.14 4.86 8.30
CA VAL A 84 15.34 4.70 6.86
C VAL A 84 15.00 3.28 6.41
N VAL A 85 15.50 2.26 7.11
CA VAL A 85 15.23 0.84 6.78
C VAL A 85 13.74 0.53 6.83
N LEU A 86 13.04 0.98 7.87
CA LEU A 86 11.60 0.80 7.99
C LEU A 86 10.83 1.54 6.90
N SER A 87 11.26 2.75 6.50
CA SER A 87 10.64 3.48 5.39
C SER A 87 10.88 2.81 4.03
N VAL A 88 12.03 2.16 3.83
CA VAL A 88 12.25 1.33 2.63
C VAL A 88 11.31 0.14 2.60
N MET A 89 11.07 -0.51 3.75
CA MET A 89 10.08 -1.59 3.83
C MET A 89 8.65 -1.09 3.57
N GLY A 90 8.28 0.07 4.10
CA GLY A 90 6.98 0.70 3.80
C GLY A 90 6.83 1.04 2.32
N PHE A 91 7.88 1.56 1.68
CA PHE A 91 7.90 1.79 0.23
C PHE A 91 7.70 0.49 -0.55
N ALA A 92 8.44 -0.57 -0.20
CA ALA A 92 8.30 -1.87 -0.84
C ALA A 92 6.90 -2.46 -0.65
N GLY A 93 6.31 -2.32 0.54
CA GLY A 93 4.95 -2.75 0.85
C GLY A 93 3.89 -2.01 0.01
N GLY A 94 3.96 -0.68 -0.06
CA GLY A 94 3.07 0.13 -0.90
C GLY A 94 3.21 -0.17 -2.39
N ALA A 95 4.45 -0.31 -2.87
CA ALA A 95 4.72 -0.68 -4.27
C ALA A 95 4.21 -2.09 -4.60
N TYR A 96 4.40 -3.05 -3.69
CA TYR A 96 3.84 -4.40 -3.82
C TYR A 96 2.32 -4.37 -3.91
N CYS A 97 1.67 -3.60 -3.03
CA CYS A 97 0.23 -3.39 -3.07
C CYS A 97 -0.24 -2.82 -4.41
N ALA A 98 0.45 -1.81 -4.94
CA ALA A 98 0.11 -1.19 -6.22
C ALA A 98 0.26 -2.16 -7.40
N VAL A 99 1.36 -2.92 -7.46
CA VAL A 99 1.61 -3.90 -8.53
C VAL A 99 0.53 -4.98 -8.54
N ILE A 100 0.27 -5.61 -7.39
CA ILE A 100 -0.76 -6.65 -7.30
C ILE A 100 -2.14 -6.07 -7.59
N SER A 101 -2.49 -4.91 -7.03
CA SER A 101 -3.80 -4.28 -7.33
C SER A 101 -4.00 -4.00 -8.81
N SER A 102 -2.95 -3.60 -9.52
CA SER A 102 -3.00 -3.36 -10.97
C SER A 102 -3.24 -4.64 -11.75
N LEU A 103 -2.56 -5.74 -11.37
CA LEU A 103 -2.80 -7.06 -11.94
C LEU A 103 -4.23 -7.55 -11.68
N GLY A 104 -4.84 -7.15 -10.55
CA GLY A 104 -6.24 -7.47 -10.21
C GLY A 104 -7.25 -6.73 -11.04
N LEU A 105 -6.97 -5.46 -11.33
CA LEU A 105 -7.76 -4.69 -12.30
C LEU A 105 -7.69 -5.31 -13.69
N ILE A 106 -6.49 -5.64 -14.16
CA ILE A 106 -6.31 -6.17 -15.52
C ILE A 106 -6.88 -7.59 -15.63
N GLY A 107 -6.68 -8.44 -14.62
CA GLY A 107 -7.12 -9.83 -14.65
C GLY A 107 -8.64 -10.03 -14.54
N GLY A 108 -9.36 -9.04 -13.97
CA GLY A 108 -10.80 -9.14 -13.74
C GLY A 108 -11.17 -10.06 -12.57
N PRO A 109 -12.43 -9.99 -12.10
CA PRO A 109 -12.93 -10.91 -11.10
C PRO A 109 -13.19 -12.31 -11.68
N LEU A 110 -13.17 -13.30 -10.79
CA LEU A 110 -13.76 -14.61 -11.06
C LEU A 110 -15.29 -14.50 -10.96
N CYS A 111 -16.03 -14.99 -11.96
CA CYS A 111 -17.49 -14.96 -11.96
C CYS A 111 -18.10 -16.09 -12.83
N ASP A 112 -19.37 -16.38 -12.62
CA ASP A 112 -20.17 -17.25 -13.47
C ASP A 112 -20.86 -16.43 -14.59
N THR A 113 -20.69 -16.87 -15.83
CA THR A 113 -21.29 -16.25 -17.02
C THR A 113 -22.70 -16.75 -17.33
N GLY A 114 -23.23 -17.68 -16.53
CA GLY A 114 -24.57 -18.27 -16.67
C GLY A 114 -24.56 -19.77 -16.99
N ASP A 115 -23.38 -20.39 -17.05
CA ASP A 115 -23.19 -21.82 -17.35
C ASP A 115 -22.95 -22.67 -16.09
N GLY A 116 -22.91 -22.04 -14.90
CA GLY A 116 -22.64 -22.70 -13.62
C GLY A 116 -21.15 -22.92 -13.34
N GLU A 117 -20.26 -22.41 -14.21
CA GLU A 117 -18.81 -22.50 -14.07
C GLU A 117 -18.19 -21.13 -13.78
N TYR A 118 -17.32 -21.07 -12.77
CA TYR A 118 -16.59 -19.86 -12.40
C TYR A 118 -15.31 -19.73 -13.22
N LEU A 119 -15.20 -18.64 -13.97
CA LEU A 119 -14.07 -18.38 -14.87
C LEU A 119 -13.67 -16.90 -14.85
N TYR A 120 -12.51 -16.58 -15.43
CA TYR A 120 -12.01 -15.21 -15.59
C TYR A 120 -12.25 -14.75 -17.03
N PRO A 121 -13.45 -14.22 -17.36
CA PRO A 121 -13.80 -13.89 -18.74
C PRO A 121 -12.90 -12.80 -19.33
N PHE A 122 -12.38 -11.89 -18.50
CA PHE A 122 -11.65 -10.70 -18.93
C PHE A 122 -10.12 -10.87 -18.99
N ARG A 123 -9.60 -12.05 -18.63
CA ARG A 123 -8.15 -12.22 -18.46
C ARG A 123 -7.34 -12.18 -19.75
N ASN A 124 -7.99 -12.43 -20.89
CA ASN A 124 -7.39 -12.44 -22.22
C ASN A 124 -7.89 -11.30 -23.12
N ASP A 125 -8.69 -10.39 -22.60
CA ASP A 125 -9.19 -9.27 -23.41
C ASP A 125 -8.05 -8.32 -23.78
N THR A 126 -8.09 -7.85 -25.03
CA THR A 126 -7.16 -6.85 -25.54
C THR A 126 -7.42 -5.50 -24.90
N LEU A 127 -6.38 -4.64 -24.86
CA LEU A 127 -6.41 -3.38 -24.12
C LEU A 127 -7.53 -2.42 -24.56
N GLU A 128 -8.01 -2.57 -25.80
CA GLU A 128 -9.03 -1.75 -26.46
C GLU A 128 -10.47 -2.07 -26.03
N ASP A 129 -10.77 -3.30 -25.61
CA ASP A 129 -12.11 -3.76 -25.18
C ASP A 129 -12.15 -4.13 -23.69
N ASN A 130 -11.40 -3.40 -22.86
CA ASN A 130 -11.31 -3.66 -21.43
C ASN A 130 -12.63 -3.37 -20.68
N TYR A 131 -13.04 -4.32 -19.85
CA TYR A 131 -14.23 -4.20 -18.98
C TYR A 131 -14.15 -3.01 -18.00
N LEU A 132 -12.95 -2.51 -17.71
CA LEU A 132 -12.73 -1.34 -16.85
C LEU A 132 -13.39 -0.06 -17.38
N PHE A 133 -13.44 0.10 -18.70
CA PHE A 133 -13.98 1.30 -19.35
C PHE A 133 -15.29 1.04 -20.09
N ASN A 134 -15.55 -0.21 -20.47
CA ASN A 134 -16.76 -0.58 -21.19
C ASN A 134 -17.79 -1.25 -20.28
N GLN A 135 -18.71 -0.46 -19.73
CA GLN A 135 -19.73 -0.94 -18.80
C GLN A 135 -20.71 -1.96 -19.42
N THR A 136 -20.84 -2.02 -20.75
CA THR A 136 -21.74 -3.00 -21.40
C THR A 136 -21.29 -4.45 -21.18
N THR A 137 -19.98 -4.66 -21.03
CA THR A 137 -19.37 -5.96 -20.73
C THR A 137 -19.70 -6.46 -19.33
N TRP A 138 -20.19 -5.59 -18.44
CA TRP A 138 -20.48 -5.99 -17.05
C TRP A 138 -21.64 -6.98 -16.95
N SER A 139 -22.48 -7.03 -17.98
CA SER A 139 -23.58 -7.98 -18.11
C SER A 139 -23.12 -9.44 -18.35
N ILE A 140 -21.83 -9.66 -18.64
CA ILE A 140 -21.24 -10.99 -18.86
C ILE A 140 -21.22 -11.78 -17.55
N CYS A 141 -20.80 -11.18 -16.44
CA CYS A 141 -20.85 -11.81 -15.12
C CYS A 141 -22.29 -11.77 -14.57
N LYS A 142 -22.90 -12.93 -14.35
CA LYS A 142 -24.25 -13.06 -13.76
C LYS A 142 -24.19 -13.21 -12.24
N GLU A 143 -23.33 -14.09 -11.77
CA GLU A 143 -23.13 -14.35 -10.35
C GLU A 143 -21.64 -14.29 -9.98
N PRO A 144 -21.26 -13.66 -8.84
CA PRO A 144 -22.08 -12.85 -7.95
C PRO A 144 -22.52 -11.52 -8.57
N GLU A 145 -23.70 -11.03 -8.19
CA GLU A 145 -24.23 -9.76 -8.69
C GLU A 145 -23.25 -8.61 -8.36
N ASN A 146 -23.07 -7.65 -9.27
CA ASN A 146 -22.20 -6.48 -9.09
C ASN A 146 -20.73 -6.80 -8.77
N ILE A 147 -20.26 -8.02 -9.01
CA ILE A 147 -18.89 -8.44 -8.72
C ILE A 147 -17.84 -7.59 -9.43
N ILE A 148 -18.13 -7.19 -10.67
CA ILE A 148 -17.23 -6.36 -11.46
C ILE A 148 -17.02 -5.01 -10.79
N LEU A 149 -18.10 -4.34 -10.39
CA LEU A 149 -18.00 -3.06 -9.69
C LEU A 149 -17.25 -3.21 -8.36
N TRP A 150 -17.57 -4.27 -7.58
CA TRP A 150 -16.90 -4.58 -6.32
C TRP A 150 -15.39 -4.72 -6.50
N ASN A 151 -14.98 -5.51 -7.49
CA ASN A 151 -13.58 -5.74 -7.85
C ASN A 151 -12.88 -4.44 -8.25
N ILE A 152 -13.46 -3.70 -9.20
CA ILE A 152 -12.88 -2.45 -9.71
C ILE A 152 -12.69 -1.45 -8.58
N VAL A 153 -13.72 -1.23 -7.75
CA VAL A 153 -13.68 -0.22 -6.68
C VAL A 153 -12.62 -0.58 -5.64
N LEU A 154 -12.63 -1.81 -5.10
CA LEU A 154 -11.73 -2.19 -4.02
C LEU A 154 -10.27 -2.24 -4.48
N PHE A 155 -9.98 -2.83 -5.63
CA PHE A 155 -8.62 -2.83 -6.16
C PHE A 155 -8.16 -1.44 -6.59
N SER A 156 -9.03 -0.56 -7.08
CA SER A 156 -8.67 0.84 -7.39
C SER A 156 -8.32 1.63 -6.12
N ILE A 157 -9.08 1.43 -5.03
CA ILE A 157 -8.78 2.02 -3.73
C ILE A 157 -7.41 1.52 -3.23
N LEU A 158 -7.16 0.21 -3.29
CA LEU A 158 -5.88 -0.37 -2.88
C LEU A 158 -4.70 0.12 -3.73
N LEU A 159 -4.91 0.26 -5.04
CA LEU A 159 -3.92 0.83 -5.95
C LEU A 159 -3.58 2.27 -5.58
N ALA A 160 -4.60 3.12 -5.38
CA ALA A 160 -4.40 4.51 -4.99
C ALA A 160 -3.68 4.63 -3.63
N ILE A 161 -4.11 3.83 -2.64
CA ILE A 161 -3.46 3.78 -1.33
C ILE A 161 -2.00 3.36 -1.46
N GLY A 162 -1.72 2.24 -2.14
CA GLY A 162 -0.35 1.72 -2.31
C GLY A 162 0.58 2.71 -2.99
N VAL A 163 0.10 3.43 -4.02
CA VAL A 163 0.86 4.50 -4.69
C VAL A 163 1.15 5.67 -3.74
N ILE A 164 0.14 6.15 -3.00
CA ILE A 164 0.31 7.25 -2.05
C ILE A 164 1.30 6.86 -0.95
N GLU A 165 1.16 5.66 -0.37
CA GLU A 165 2.05 5.14 0.67
C GLU A 165 3.49 5.00 0.18
N ALA A 166 3.68 4.48 -1.05
CA ALA A 166 5.00 4.40 -1.66
C ALA A 166 5.64 5.79 -1.80
N ILE A 167 4.92 6.79 -2.32
CA ILE A 167 5.43 8.15 -2.45
C ILE A 167 5.80 8.75 -1.09
N LEU A 168 4.92 8.63 -0.09
CA LEU A 168 5.14 9.16 1.25
C LEU A 168 6.33 8.49 1.95
N CYS A 169 6.46 7.17 1.84
CA CYS A 169 7.60 6.43 2.38
C CYS A 169 8.90 6.79 1.65
N PHE A 170 8.86 7.00 0.33
CA PHE A 170 10.02 7.43 -0.45
C PHE A 170 10.51 8.83 -0.01
N ILE A 171 9.59 9.77 0.21
CA ILE A 171 9.92 11.10 0.76
C ILE A 171 10.60 10.93 2.14
N GLN A 172 10.12 10.01 2.98
CA GLN A 172 10.77 9.75 4.26
C GLN A 172 12.17 9.15 4.12
N VAL A 173 12.39 8.24 3.16
CA VAL A 173 13.72 7.71 2.88
C VAL A 173 14.70 8.84 2.57
N ILE A 174 14.31 9.79 1.70
CA ILE A 174 15.13 10.97 1.39
C ILE A 174 15.39 11.80 2.65
N ASN A 175 14.32 12.13 3.40
CA ASN A 175 14.42 12.91 4.63
C ASN A 175 15.33 12.26 5.69
N GLY A 176 15.23 10.94 5.85
CA GLY A 176 16.05 10.16 6.77
C GLY A 176 17.53 10.12 6.35
N LEU A 177 17.80 9.95 5.05
CA LEU A 177 19.16 9.98 4.51
C LEU A 177 19.80 11.37 4.64
N THR A 178 19.08 12.44 4.30
CA THR A 178 19.56 13.82 4.49
C THR A 178 19.84 14.10 5.96
N GLY A 179 18.95 13.67 6.86
CA GLY A 179 19.14 13.78 8.30
C GLY A 179 20.38 13.03 8.79
N PHE A 180 20.60 11.81 8.30
CA PHE A 180 21.76 11.00 8.66
C PHE A 180 23.08 11.67 8.21
N ILE A 181 23.16 12.14 6.97
CA ILE A 181 24.36 12.81 6.42
C ILE A 181 24.62 14.14 7.16
N CYS A 182 23.63 15.03 7.24
CA CYS A 182 23.79 16.33 7.90
C CYS A 182 24.08 16.21 9.41
N GLY A 183 23.51 15.21 10.09
CA GLY A 183 23.79 14.91 11.50
C GLY A 183 25.24 14.51 11.75
N THR A 184 25.84 13.75 10.82
CA THR A 184 27.27 13.39 10.91
C THR A 184 28.20 14.58 10.70
N CYS A 185 27.88 15.50 9.79
CA CYS A 185 28.68 16.70 9.53
C CYS A 185 28.72 17.66 10.73
N MET A 186 27.57 17.91 11.37
CA MET A 186 27.48 18.81 12.53
C MET A 186 28.21 18.24 13.76
N ARG A 187 28.18 16.92 13.96
CA ARG A 187 28.91 16.25 15.05
C ARG A 187 30.43 16.29 14.83
N LYS A 188 30.92 16.03 13.61
CA LYS A 188 32.35 16.18 13.26
C LYS A 188 32.87 17.59 13.53
N ARG A 189 32.07 18.62 13.24
CA ARG A 189 32.40 20.03 13.51
C ARG A 189 32.48 20.32 15.02
N LYS A 190 31.55 19.80 15.83
CA LYS A 190 31.60 19.96 17.31
C LYS A 190 32.81 19.26 17.94
N THR A 191 33.16 18.06 17.50
CA THR A 191 34.37 17.36 18.01
C THR A 191 35.68 18.04 17.61
N ASN A 192 35.74 18.71 16.45
CA ASN A 192 36.91 19.50 16.07
C ASN A 192 37.06 20.78 16.91
N ILE A 193 35.94 21.40 17.29
CA ILE A 193 35.95 22.64 18.10
C ILE A 193 36.26 22.36 19.58
N SER A 194 35.82 21.23 20.15
CA SER A 194 36.14 20.85 21.54
C SER A 194 37.52 20.18 21.72
N GLY A 195 38.24 19.91 20.63
CA GLY A 195 39.59 19.33 20.65
C GLY A 195 40.71 20.36 20.41
N MET A 196 40.37 21.64 20.33
CA MET A 196 41.28 22.78 20.24
C MET A 196 41.28 23.56 21.55
#